data_AF-A0A971IZI3-F1
#
_entry.id   AF-A0A971IZI3-F1
#
_cell.length_a   1.000
_cell.length_b   1.000
_cell.length_c   1.000
_cell.angle_alpha   90.00
_cell.angle_beta   90.00
_cell.angle_gamma   90.00
#
_symmetry.space_group_name_H-M   'P 1'
#
loop_
_entity.id
_entity.type
_entity.pdbx_description
1 polymer ?
#
loop_
_entity_poly.entity_id
_entity_poly.type
_entity_poly.pdbx_seq_one_letter_code
_entity_poly.pdbx_strand_id
1 'polypeptide(L)'
;MPSHFAWIDFSDTERQRMMDVIRLFRQEDTRDELGIRSIRDAFANHFFPGTSTIQTRARYMLFIPWIYRSLEKRMVSSREIAEVARNEELKLIKVLRKTDDTRGVIGIDAGNRLQRLPSSIYWAGLGVWGIRLFPGSQDQYHRSLDGWYARRRNVVRDDDRQPVGLGLDENWHPGLPDPPRGWPKEADLRLTRDEASYLFERIMCLHRDSLLGFLVDVDADEYVDADCFWNHPIVESLPARLRNEITHARNFAETIHGAALLYNLMLSEACENEELIDHYRSALADWSDRIHSLWNELTQWHADRASFW
;
A
#
# COMPACT_ATOMS: atom_id res chain seq x y z
N MET A 1 -8.59 -22.60 41.52
CA MET A 1 -7.50 -21.75 40.99
C MET A 1 -8.13 -20.55 40.33
N PRO A 2 -7.87 -19.31 40.79
CA PRO A 2 -8.47 -18.12 40.20
C PRO A 2 -7.75 -17.76 38.90
N SER A 3 -8.53 -17.44 37.87
CA SER A 3 -8.03 -16.98 36.57
C SER A 3 -7.48 -15.56 36.71
N HIS A 4 -6.19 -15.37 36.46
CA HIS A 4 -5.57 -14.05 36.42
C HIS A 4 -5.73 -13.44 35.02
N PHE A 5 -6.34 -12.26 34.95
CA PHE A 5 -6.21 -11.38 33.78
C PHE A 5 -4.91 -10.59 33.94
N ALA A 6 -3.92 -10.89 33.10
CA ALA A 6 -2.71 -10.09 32.98
C ALA A 6 -2.84 -9.18 31.75
N TRP A 7 -2.65 -7.87 31.93
CA TRP A 7 -2.43 -6.95 30.83
C TRP A 7 -1.02 -7.20 30.28
N ILE A 8 -0.94 -7.77 29.09
CA ILE A 8 0.33 -7.90 28.35
C ILE A 8 0.44 -6.65 27.47
N ASP A 9 1.43 -5.82 27.77
CA ASP A 9 1.82 -4.69 26.93
C ASP A 9 2.62 -5.26 25.75
N PHE A 10 2.00 -5.31 24.57
CA PHE A 10 2.67 -5.73 23.34
C PHE A 10 3.36 -4.52 22.72
N SER A 11 4.58 -4.71 22.21
CA SER A 11 5.16 -3.72 21.29
C SER A 11 4.27 -3.58 20.04
N ASP A 12 4.20 -2.38 19.45
CA ASP A 12 3.31 -2.10 18.31
C ASP A 12 3.52 -3.05 17.12
N THR A 13 4.76 -3.52 16.93
CA THR A 13 5.12 -4.57 15.96
C THR A 13 4.47 -5.91 16.25
N GLU A 14 4.38 -6.31 17.52
CA GLU A 14 3.73 -7.57 17.91
C GLU A 14 2.22 -7.45 17.85
N ARG A 15 1.66 -6.28 18.17
CA ARG A 15 0.23 -6.01 18.01
C ARG A 15 -0.19 -6.02 16.56
N GLN A 16 0.60 -5.44 15.66
CA GLN A 16 0.33 -5.45 14.22
C GLN A 16 0.39 -6.88 13.67
N ARG A 17 1.44 -7.64 14.01
CA ARG A 17 1.54 -9.08 13.68
C ARG A 17 0.36 -9.88 14.21
N MET A 18 -0.05 -9.64 15.46
CA MET A 18 -1.17 -10.35 16.07
C MET A 18 -2.52 -9.95 15.45
N MET A 19 -2.68 -8.69 15.04
CA MET A 19 -3.87 -8.23 14.30
C MET A 19 -3.91 -8.77 12.88
N ASP A 20 -2.75 -8.93 12.22
CA ASP A 20 -2.66 -9.57 10.91
C ASP A 20 -3.01 -11.07 11.01
N VAL A 21 -2.55 -11.75 12.07
CA VAL A 21 -2.95 -13.13 12.40
C VAL A 21 -4.46 -13.23 12.68
N ILE A 22 -5.03 -12.33 13.48
CA ILE A 22 -6.48 -12.31 13.77
C ILE A 22 -7.30 -11.98 12.51
N ARG A 23 -6.80 -11.11 11.63
CA ARG A 23 -7.42 -10.82 10.32
C ARG A 23 -7.36 -12.03 9.39
N LEU A 24 -6.29 -12.81 9.45
CA LEU A 24 -6.17 -14.11 8.78
C LEU A 24 -7.26 -15.09 9.24
N PHE A 25 -7.64 -15.07 10.52
CA PHE A 25 -8.68 -15.93 11.08
C PHE A 25 -10.12 -15.42 10.91
N ARG A 26 -10.33 -14.14 10.53
CA ARG A 26 -11.65 -13.49 10.48
C ARG A 26 -12.25 -13.28 9.09
N GLN A 27 -11.54 -13.65 8.02
CA GLN A 27 -12.12 -13.61 6.66
C GLN A 27 -12.70 -14.97 6.28
N GLU A 28 -14.03 -15.06 6.26
CA GLU A 28 -14.74 -15.98 5.36
C GLU A 28 -14.59 -15.46 3.93
N ASP A 29 -13.44 -15.73 3.29
CA ASP A 29 -13.31 -16.00 1.86
C ASP A 29 -11.83 -16.26 1.49
N THR A 30 -11.60 -17.37 0.78
CA THR A 30 -10.32 -17.85 0.22
C THR A 30 -9.16 -17.89 1.22
N ARG A 31 -9.21 -18.91 2.08
CA ARG A 31 -8.16 -19.28 3.03
C ARG A 31 -6.87 -19.60 2.26
N ASP A 32 -5.81 -18.83 2.47
CA ASP A 32 -4.47 -19.16 2.00
C ASP A 32 -3.87 -20.23 2.92
N GLU A 33 -4.29 -21.48 2.74
CA GLU A 33 -3.84 -22.61 3.56
C GLU A 33 -2.35 -22.93 3.38
N LEU A 34 -1.75 -22.43 2.30
CA LEU A 34 -0.35 -22.65 1.94
C LEU A 34 0.59 -21.53 2.42
N GLY A 35 0.06 -20.43 2.97
CA GLY A 35 0.85 -19.30 3.45
C GLY A 35 1.58 -18.52 2.33
N ILE A 36 1.15 -18.65 1.08
CA ILE A 36 1.78 -18.00 -0.09
C ILE A 36 1.63 -16.47 -0.01
N ARG A 37 0.48 -16.01 0.50
CA ARG A 37 0.12 -14.60 0.63
C ARG A 37 1.09 -13.87 1.54
N SER A 38 1.49 -14.47 2.66
CA SER A 38 2.40 -13.81 3.60
C SER A 38 3.79 -13.59 2.99
N ILE A 39 4.31 -14.58 2.25
CA ILE A 39 5.59 -14.47 1.55
C ILE A 39 5.50 -13.43 0.43
N ARG A 40 4.44 -13.49 -0.39
CA ARG A 40 4.19 -12.51 -1.45
C ARG A 40 4.09 -11.08 -0.89
N ASP A 41 3.33 -10.89 0.17
CA ASP A 41 3.12 -9.58 0.77
C ASP A 41 4.40 -9.07 1.45
N ALA A 42 5.24 -9.97 1.99
CA ALA A 42 6.55 -9.61 2.50
C ALA A 42 7.46 -9.06 1.39
N PHE A 43 7.57 -9.75 0.25
CA PHE A 43 8.31 -9.24 -0.91
C PHE A 43 7.75 -7.93 -1.44
N ALA A 44 6.42 -7.82 -1.57
CA ALA A 44 5.79 -6.60 -2.07
C ALA A 44 6.09 -5.39 -1.16
N ASN A 45 5.99 -5.55 0.16
CA ASN A 45 6.30 -4.49 1.11
C ASN A 45 7.80 -4.15 1.18
N HIS A 46 8.66 -5.14 0.96
CA HIS A 46 10.12 -4.97 0.93
C HIS A 46 10.57 -4.18 -0.31
N PHE A 47 10.08 -4.56 -1.49
CA PHE A 47 10.46 -3.91 -2.75
C PHE A 47 9.73 -2.59 -2.98
N PHE A 48 8.43 -2.54 -2.67
CA PHE A 48 7.55 -1.42 -3.01
C PHE A 48 6.81 -0.87 -1.78
N PRO A 49 7.55 -0.38 -0.76
CA PRO A 49 6.96 0.05 0.50
C PRO A 49 5.90 1.14 0.29
N GLY A 50 4.72 0.91 0.88
CA GLY A 50 3.61 1.86 0.86
C GLY A 50 2.75 1.84 -0.42
N THR A 51 3.04 0.92 -1.35
CA THR A 51 2.25 0.72 -2.56
C THR A 51 1.30 -0.48 -2.43
N SER A 52 0.31 -0.57 -3.33
CA SER A 52 -0.55 -1.74 -3.46
C SER A 52 -1.07 -1.83 -4.88
N THR A 53 -1.33 -3.05 -5.37
CA THR A 53 -1.92 -3.28 -6.71
C THR A 53 -3.33 -2.70 -6.88
N ILE A 54 -4.00 -2.34 -5.78
CA ILE A 54 -5.32 -1.68 -5.79
C ILE A 54 -5.17 -0.16 -5.98
N GLN A 55 -3.99 0.41 -5.71
CA GLN A 55 -3.73 1.83 -5.93
C GLN A 55 -3.60 2.09 -7.44
N THR A 56 -4.20 3.18 -7.89
CA THR A 56 -4.30 3.52 -9.32
C THR A 56 -3.48 4.76 -9.70
N ARG A 57 -3.34 5.74 -8.81
CA ARG A 57 -2.70 7.03 -9.08
C ARG A 57 -2.02 7.58 -7.84
N ALA A 58 -0.77 8.01 -7.97
CA ALA A 58 0.02 8.55 -6.87
C ALA A 58 -0.61 9.81 -6.22
N ARG A 59 -1.35 10.64 -6.97
CA ARG A 59 -1.94 11.88 -6.42
C ARG A 59 -2.98 11.67 -5.32
N TYR A 60 -3.54 10.46 -5.17
CA TYR A 60 -4.36 10.12 -4.01
C TYR A 60 -3.59 10.19 -2.68
N MET A 61 -2.26 10.06 -2.70
CA MET A 61 -1.39 10.30 -1.54
C MET A 61 -1.43 11.76 -1.06
N LEU A 62 -1.99 12.68 -1.85
CA LEU A 62 -2.15 14.09 -1.50
C LEU A 62 -3.62 14.44 -1.25
N PHE A 63 -4.54 13.89 -2.06
CA PHE A 63 -5.97 14.12 -1.90
C PHE A 63 -6.50 13.74 -0.52
N ILE A 64 -6.07 12.58 -0.01
CA ILE A 64 -6.55 12.09 1.29
C ILE A 64 -6.07 13.01 2.42
N PRO A 65 -4.77 13.34 2.55
CA PRO A 65 -4.33 14.35 3.50
C PRO A 65 -5.05 15.69 3.36
N TRP A 66 -5.28 16.19 2.14
CA TRP A 66 -5.98 17.48 1.95
C TRP A 66 -7.43 17.45 2.43
N ILE A 67 -8.15 16.35 2.21
CA ILE A 67 -9.50 16.16 2.76
C ILE A 67 -9.43 16.19 4.28
N TYR A 68 -8.58 15.37 4.89
CA TYR A 68 -8.50 15.28 6.35
C TYR A 68 -8.02 16.58 7.01
N ARG A 69 -7.03 17.26 6.44
CA ARG A 69 -6.57 18.57 6.92
C ARG A 69 -7.68 19.63 6.84
N SER A 70 -8.57 19.56 5.84
CA SER A 70 -9.77 20.41 5.78
C SER A 70 -10.77 20.10 6.88
N LEU A 71 -11.01 18.81 7.17
CA LEU A 71 -11.89 18.38 8.26
C LEU A 71 -11.33 18.78 9.63
N GLU A 72 -10.02 18.66 9.83
CA GLU A 72 -9.32 19.13 11.04
C GLU A 72 -9.44 20.64 11.22
N LYS A 73 -9.24 21.43 10.16
CA LYS A 73 -9.43 22.89 10.20
C LYS A 73 -10.87 23.28 10.54
N ARG A 74 -11.85 22.49 10.11
CA ARG A 74 -13.28 22.65 10.43
C ARG A 74 -13.65 22.11 11.82
N MET A 75 -12.73 21.46 12.52
CA MET A 75 -12.94 20.87 13.85
C MET A 75 -14.12 19.88 13.85
N VAL A 76 -14.22 19.04 12.81
CA VAL A 76 -15.29 18.04 12.69
C VAL A 76 -15.14 17.00 13.80
N SER A 77 -16.20 16.76 14.57
CA SER A 77 -16.16 15.88 15.73
C SER A 77 -15.79 14.43 15.37
N SER A 78 -15.18 13.71 16.30
CA SER A 78 -14.85 12.28 16.15
C SER A 78 -16.08 11.42 15.79
N ARG A 79 -17.28 11.84 16.18
CA ARG A 79 -18.54 11.12 15.90
C ARG A 79 -18.97 11.26 14.44
N GLU A 80 -18.73 12.41 13.83
CA GLU A 80 -19.25 12.75 12.49
C GLU A 80 -18.20 12.57 11.39
N ILE A 81 -16.91 12.56 11.75
CA ILE A 81 -15.84 12.63 10.76
C ILE A 81 -15.87 11.49 9.75
N ALA A 82 -16.22 10.27 10.15
CA ALA A 82 -16.27 9.13 9.23
C ALA A 82 -17.29 9.38 8.09
N GLU A 83 -18.47 9.92 8.42
CA GLU A 83 -19.50 10.24 7.45
C GLU A 83 -19.12 11.46 6.60
N VAL A 84 -18.59 12.51 7.23
CA VAL A 84 -18.19 13.72 6.51
C VAL A 84 -17.03 13.43 5.55
N ALA A 85 -16.02 12.66 5.98
CA ALA A 85 -14.89 12.24 5.14
C ALA A 85 -15.37 11.42 3.94
N ARG A 86 -16.23 10.42 4.18
CA ARG A 86 -16.85 9.64 3.09
C ARG A 86 -17.56 10.54 2.08
N ASN A 87 -18.32 11.52 2.56
CA ASN A 87 -19.04 12.45 1.69
C ASN A 87 -18.08 13.34 0.88
N GLU A 88 -16.98 13.82 1.46
CA GLU A 88 -15.96 14.59 0.73
C GLU A 88 -15.23 13.73 -0.31
N GLU A 89 -14.89 12.48 0.00
CA GLU A 89 -14.29 11.55 -0.96
C GLU A 89 -15.23 11.23 -2.12
N LEU A 90 -16.53 11.02 -1.85
CA LEU A 90 -17.53 10.81 -2.90
C LEU A 90 -17.72 12.06 -3.78
N LYS A 91 -17.61 13.28 -3.21
CA LYS A 91 -17.60 14.52 -4.01
C LYS A 91 -16.38 14.57 -4.91
N LEU A 92 -15.20 14.24 -4.40
CA LEU A 92 -13.96 14.18 -5.18
C LEU A 92 -14.09 13.20 -6.35
N ILE A 93 -14.59 11.98 -6.11
CA ILE A 93 -14.83 11.00 -7.17
C ILE A 93 -15.76 11.56 -8.25
N LYS A 94 -16.83 12.27 -7.87
CA LYS A 94 -17.74 12.90 -8.84
C LYS A 94 -17.08 13.99 -9.68
N VAL A 95 -16.12 14.73 -9.11
CA VAL A 95 -15.35 15.74 -9.85
C VAL A 95 -14.40 15.04 -10.83
N LEU A 96 -13.63 14.07 -10.36
CA LEU A 96 -12.66 13.33 -11.18
C LEU A 96 -13.31 12.57 -12.34
N ARG A 97 -14.57 12.12 -12.18
CA ARG A 97 -15.35 11.49 -13.27
C ARG A 97 -15.66 12.41 -14.44
N LYS A 98 -15.60 13.74 -14.25
CA LYS A 98 -15.87 14.73 -15.31
C LYS A 98 -14.62 15.09 -16.10
N THR A 99 -13.45 14.64 -15.67
CA THR A 99 -12.17 14.88 -16.32
C THR A 99 -11.91 13.80 -17.37
N ASP A 100 -11.18 14.13 -18.45
CA ASP A 100 -10.90 13.19 -19.55
C ASP A 100 -10.07 11.95 -19.13
N ASP A 101 -9.29 12.05 -18.04
CA ASP A 101 -8.51 10.94 -17.48
C ASP A 101 -9.31 10.14 -16.45
N THR A 102 -10.22 9.29 -16.95
CA THR A 102 -11.08 8.43 -16.12
C THR A 102 -10.43 7.09 -15.74
N ARG A 103 -9.36 6.68 -16.45
CA ARG A 103 -8.77 5.34 -16.38
C ARG A 103 -8.12 5.00 -15.02
N GLY A 104 -7.82 6.01 -14.21
CA GLY A 104 -7.23 5.85 -12.87
C GLY A 104 -8.14 6.26 -11.71
N VAL A 105 -9.42 6.56 -11.95
CA VAL A 105 -10.35 6.97 -10.89
C VAL A 105 -10.85 5.76 -10.14
N ILE A 106 -10.52 5.64 -8.85
CA ILE A 106 -11.05 4.58 -7.99
C ILE A 106 -12.54 4.80 -7.80
N GLY A 107 -13.32 3.78 -8.18
CA GLY A 107 -14.75 3.75 -7.94
C GLY A 107 -15.63 4.42 -9.00
N ILE A 108 -15.10 4.55 -10.22
CA ILE A 108 -15.83 5.11 -11.36
C ILE A 108 -17.17 4.42 -11.62
N ASP A 109 -17.21 3.08 -11.56
CA ASP A 109 -18.41 2.28 -11.84
C ASP A 109 -19.28 2.04 -10.61
N ALA A 110 -18.68 2.00 -9.41
CA ALA A 110 -19.38 1.64 -8.18
C ALA A 110 -20.01 2.85 -7.45
N GLY A 111 -19.51 4.08 -7.64
CA GLY A 111 -20.10 5.30 -7.08
C GLY A 111 -20.38 5.21 -5.57
N ASN A 112 -21.63 5.47 -5.14
CA ASN A 112 -22.02 5.38 -3.73
C ASN A 112 -22.01 3.95 -3.15
N ARG A 113 -21.96 2.91 -4.00
CA ARG A 113 -21.85 1.49 -3.59
C ARG A 113 -20.40 1.06 -3.39
N LEU A 114 -19.46 2.00 -3.31
CA LEU A 114 -18.06 1.70 -3.05
C LEU A 114 -17.89 0.89 -1.77
N GLN A 115 -17.43 -0.35 -1.92
CA GLN A 115 -17.06 -1.23 -0.81
C GLN A 115 -15.79 -0.74 -0.11
N ARG A 116 -14.85 -0.11 -0.83
CA ARG A 116 -13.60 0.44 -0.27
C ARG A 116 -13.35 1.85 -0.78
N LEU A 117 -13.20 2.80 0.14
CA LEU A 117 -12.89 4.19 -0.16
C LEU A 117 -11.40 4.39 -0.49
N PRO A 118 -11.04 5.37 -1.33
CA PRO A 118 -9.64 5.73 -1.56
C PRO A 118 -8.87 5.96 -0.26
N SER A 119 -9.46 6.60 0.76
CA SER A 119 -8.79 6.76 2.06
C SER A 119 -8.32 5.44 2.66
N SER A 120 -9.13 4.38 2.57
CA SER A 120 -8.82 3.08 3.17
C SER A 120 -7.70 2.35 2.43
N ILE A 121 -7.59 2.58 1.12
CA ILE A 121 -6.58 1.97 0.25
C ILE A 121 -5.22 2.65 0.45
N TYR A 122 -5.20 3.97 0.56
CA TYR A 122 -3.95 4.75 0.67
C TYR A 122 -3.49 4.95 2.12
N TRP A 123 -4.32 4.69 3.14
CA TRP A 123 -3.98 4.95 4.56
C TRP A 123 -2.66 4.32 5.02
N ALA A 124 -2.44 3.05 4.64
CA ALA A 124 -1.22 2.34 4.98
C ALA A 124 -0.01 3.00 4.29
N GLY A 125 -0.11 3.27 2.99
CA GLY A 125 0.94 3.94 2.22
C GLY A 125 1.28 5.33 2.74
N LEU A 126 0.29 6.12 3.15
CA LEU A 126 0.50 7.43 3.77
C LEU A 126 1.36 7.37 5.03
N GLY A 127 1.19 6.31 5.84
CA GLY A 127 2.03 6.06 7.02
C GLY A 127 3.44 5.64 6.62
N VAL A 128 3.57 4.72 5.66
CA VAL A 128 4.87 4.23 5.19
C VAL A 128 5.71 5.34 4.57
N TRP A 129 5.13 6.25 3.79
CA TRP A 129 5.82 7.42 3.21
C TRP A 129 5.97 8.58 4.20
N GLY A 130 5.51 8.41 5.45
CA GLY A 130 5.58 9.43 6.51
C GLY A 130 4.86 10.73 6.15
N ILE A 131 3.86 10.67 5.27
CA ILE A 131 2.96 11.80 4.98
C ILE A 131 1.96 11.93 6.12
N ARG A 132 1.49 10.79 6.63
CA ARG A 132 0.72 10.68 7.86
C ARG A 132 1.68 10.38 9.01
N LEU A 133 1.67 11.25 10.02
CA LEU A 133 2.49 11.11 11.22
C LEU A 133 1.72 10.45 12.37
N PHE A 134 0.39 10.56 12.38
CA PHE A 134 -0.44 9.90 13.39
C PHE A 134 -0.21 8.37 13.36
N PRO A 135 0.17 7.73 14.47
CA PRO A 135 0.34 6.28 14.53
C PRO A 135 -1.02 5.59 14.70
N GLY A 136 -1.37 4.65 13.81
CA GLY A 136 -2.56 3.80 13.98
C GLY A 136 -3.46 3.64 12.75
N SER A 137 -4.65 3.08 12.94
CA SER A 137 -5.65 2.91 11.89
C SER A 137 -6.44 4.20 11.64
N GLN A 138 -7.16 4.23 10.53
CA GLN A 138 -8.07 5.33 10.20
C GLN A 138 -9.13 5.56 11.28
N ASP A 139 -9.71 4.49 11.84
CA ASP A 139 -10.70 4.60 12.91
C ASP A 139 -10.09 5.10 14.22
N GLN A 140 -8.85 4.72 14.52
CA GLN A 140 -8.13 5.24 15.69
C GLN A 140 -7.86 6.73 15.54
N TYR A 141 -7.48 7.15 14.33
CA TYR A 141 -7.32 8.56 14.00
C TYR A 141 -8.65 9.30 14.18
N HIS A 142 -9.76 8.81 13.64
CA HIS A 142 -11.08 9.45 13.84
C HIS A 142 -11.44 9.60 15.31
N ARG A 143 -11.18 8.59 16.15
CA ARG A 143 -11.47 8.65 17.59
C ARG A 143 -10.55 9.61 18.35
N SER A 144 -9.32 9.80 17.91
CA SER A 144 -8.33 10.63 18.61
C SER A 144 -8.51 12.12 18.40
N LEU A 145 -9.30 12.53 17.40
CA LEU A 145 -9.41 13.93 16.97
C LEU A 145 -9.98 14.87 18.03
N ASP A 146 -11.08 14.52 18.69
CA ASP A 146 -11.65 15.37 19.74
C ASP A 146 -10.63 15.66 20.87
N GLY A 147 -9.86 14.64 21.25
CA GLY A 147 -8.78 14.79 22.23
C GLY A 147 -7.60 15.61 21.70
N TRP A 148 -7.25 15.45 20.42
CA TRP A 148 -6.23 16.24 19.75
C TRP A 148 -6.64 17.73 19.65
N TYR A 149 -7.88 18.01 19.28
CA TYR A 149 -8.47 19.35 19.25
C TYR A 149 -8.43 20.03 20.63
N ALA A 150 -8.77 19.31 21.70
CA ALA A 150 -8.70 19.82 23.06
C ALA A 150 -7.26 20.16 23.48
N ARG A 151 -6.31 19.26 23.19
CA ARG A 151 -4.87 19.50 23.45
C ARG A 151 -4.36 20.72 22.71
N ARG A 152 -4.70 20.85 21.42
CA ARG A 152 -4.30 21.98 20.57
C ARG A 152 -4.83 23.33 21.07
N ARG A 153 -6.03 23.35 21.66
CA ARG A 153 -6.62 24.56 22.27
C ARG A 153 -5.93 24.95 23.57
N ASN A 154 -5.48 23.96 24.34
CA ASN A 154 -4.88 24.15 25.67
C ASN A 154 -3.36 24.34 25.62
N VAL A 155 -2.76 24.48 24.43
CA VAL A 155 -1.33 24.80 24.30
C VAL A 155 -1.07 26.18 24.88
N VAL A 156 -0.33 26.20 25.98
CA VAL A 156 0.23 27.42 26.56
C VAL A 156 1.23 27.98 25.55
N ARG A 157 1.07 29.25 25.20
CA ARG A 157 2.02 29.96 24.34
C ARG A 157 2.83 30.92 25.20
N ASP A 158 4.12 31.06 24.92
CA ASP A 158 4.94 32.11 25.54
C ASP A 158 4.60 33.49 24.95
N ASP A 159 5.28 34.52 25.46
CA ASP A 159 5.12 35.91 25.02
C ASP A 159 5.44 36.10 23.51
N ASP A 160 6.24 35.20 22.92
CA ASP A 160 6.58 35.17 21.49
C ASP A 160 5.58 34.35 20.65
N ARG A 161 4.48 33.91 21.25
CA ARG A 161 3.44 33.04 20.66
C ARG A 161 3.95 31.65 20.26
N GLN A 162 5.10 31.22 20.75
CA GLN A 162 5.61 29.87 20.55
C GLN A 162 4.95 28.92 21.56
N PRO A 163 4.61 27.68 21.17
CA PRO A 163 4.14 26.65 22.09
C PRO A 163 5.17 26.39 23.20
N VAL A 164 4.76 26.46 24.47
CA VAL A 164 5.57 26.04 25.62
C VAL A 164 5.25 24.59 25.94
N GLY A 165 6.17 23.66 25.64
CA GLY A 165 6.04 22.22 25.93
C GLY A 165 6.44 21.32 24.76
N LEU A 166 6.32 20.00 24.94
CA LEU A 166 6.48 19.01 23.87
C LEU A 166 5.57 19.41 22.70
N GLY A 167 6.15 19.61 21.52
CA GLY A 167 5.44 20.03 20.31
C GLY A 167 4.19 19.18 20.11
N LEU A 168 3.10 19.82 19.66
CA LEU A 168 1.91 19.07 19.28
C LEU A 168 2.33 18.01 18.26
N ASP A 169 1.98 16.74 18.52
CA ASP A 169 2.08 15.71 17.51
C ASP A 169 1.11 16.09 16.37
N GLU A 170 1.65 16.70 15.32
CA GLU A 170 0.92 17.00 14.10
C GLU A 170 0.51 15.69 13.45
N ASN A 171 -0.71 15.60 12.91
CA ASN A 171 -1.19 14.36 12.30
C ASN A 171 -0.59 14.13 10.90
N TRP A 172 -0.10 15.19 10.26
CA TRP A 172 0.38 15.22 8.89
C TRP A 172 1.76 15.87 8.81
N HIS A 173 2.55 15.47 7.82
CA HIS A 173 3.88 16.01 7.60
C HIS A 173 3.83 17.54 7.37
N PRO A 174 4.64 18.35 8.08
CA PRO A 174 4.60 19.81 7.96
C PRO A 174 4.89 20.34 6.55
N GLY A 175 5.73 19.64 5.79
CA GLY A 175 6.05 19.97 4.40
C GLY A 175 5.03 19.48 3.37
N LEU A 176 3.86 18.96 3.78
CA LEU A 176 2.80 18.55 2.85
C LEU A 176 2.37 19.77 2.01
N PRO A 177 2.44 19.71 0.66
CA PRO A 177 2.01 20.80 -0.21
C PRO A 177 0.57 21.22 0.07
N ASP A 178 0.29 22.51 -0.04
CA ASP A 178 -1.08 23.00 0.02
C ASP A 178 -1.86 22.58 -1.25
N PRO A 179 -3.18 22.34 -1.14
CA PRO A 179 -3.99 21.95 -2.27
C PRO A 179 -4.00 23.05 -3.36
N PRO A 180 -4.10 22.69 -4.65
CA PRO A 180 -4.09 23.65 -5.74
C PRO A 180 -5.28 24.61 -5.68
N ARG A 181 -5.16 25.76 -6.36
CA ARG A 181 -6.27 26.71 -6.53
C ARG A 181 -7.43 26.00 -7.22
N GLY A 182 -8.65 26.16 -6.68
CA GLY A 182 -9.85 25.48 -7.21
C GLY A 182 -10.15 24.12 -6.57
N TRP A 183 -9.31 23.61 -5.66
CA TRP A 183 -9.59 22.39 -4.91
C TRP A 183 -10.86 22.52 -4.05
N PRO A 184 -11.74 21.49 -4.00
CA PRO A 184 -11.73 20.22 -4.75
C PRO A 184 -12.52 20.24 -6.07
N LYS A 185 -13.00 21.40 -6.54
CA LYS A 185 -13.93 21.53 -7.68
C LYS A 185 -13.29 21.28 -9.05
N GLU A 186 -11.99 21.54 -9.17
CA GLU A 186 -11.20 21.41 -10.42
C GLU A 186 -10.08 20.36 -10.27
N ALA A 187 -10.33 19.30 -9.50
CA ALA A 187 -9.33 18.25 -9.27
C ALA A 187 -9.06 17.40 -10.52
N ASP A 188 -7.79 17.14 -10.82
CA ASP A 188 -7.32 16.22 -11.86
C ASP A 188 -6.32 15.18 -11.30
N LEU A 189 -6.03 14.11 -12.03
CA LEU A 189 -5.15 13.03 -11.51
C LEU A 189 -3.65 13.30 -11.73
N ARG A 190 -3.29 14.33 -12.51
CA ARG A 190 -1.90 14.63 -12.87
C ARG A 190 -1.20 15.32 -11.71
N LEU A 191 -0.02 14.82 -11.35
CA LEU A 191 0.84 15.46 -10.36
C LEU A 191 1.43 16.73 -10.95
N THR A 192 1.49 17.79 -10.15
CA THR A 192 2.34 18.94 -10.46
C THR A 192 3.81 18.60 -10.16
N ARG A 193 4.75 19.42 -10.65
CA ARG A 193 6.18 19.23 -10.38
C ARG A 193 6.47 19.27 -8.87
N ASP A 194 5.93 20.26 -8.16
CA ASP A 194 6.15 20.41 -6.71
C ASP A 194 5.56 19.24 -5.91
N GLU A 195 4.39 18.75 -6.32
CA GLU A 195 3.75 17.57 -5.72
C GLU A 195 4.57 16.29 -5.95
N ALA A 196 5.08 16.10 -7.17
CA ALA A 196 5.95 14.98 -7.51
C ALA A 196 7.28 15.05 -6.74
N SER A 197 7.91 16.22 -6.67
CA SER A 197 9.13 16.44 -5.90
C SER A 197 8.91 16.13 -4.41
N TYR A 198 7.79 16.56 -3.83
CA TYR A 198 7.48 16.23 -2.44
C TYR A 198 7.36 14.71 -2.23
N LEU A 199 6.61 13.99 -3.08
CA LEU A 199 6.47 12.54 -2.96
C LEU A 199 7.81 11.82 -3.16
N PHE A 200 8.61 12.26 -4.13
CA PHE A 200 9.96 11.77 -4.36
C PHE A 200 10.83 11.93 -3.11
N GLU A 201 10.87 13.13 -2.51
CA GLU A 201 11.63 13.39 -1.29
C GLU A 201 11.17 12.50 -0.13
N ARG A 202 9.86 12.25 0.02
CA ARG A 202 9.33 11.34 1.05
C ARG A 202 9.83 9.91 0.86
N ILE A 203 9.80 9.41 -0.37
CA ILE A 203 10.28 8.06 -0.70
C ILE A 203 11.79 7.98 -0.50
N MET A 204 12.56 8.96 -0.99
CA MET A 204 14.02 9.00 -0.83
C MET A 204 14.47 9.12 0.62
N CYS A 205 13.72 9.84 1.45
CA CYS A 205 14.07 10.02 2.86
C CYS A 205 13.88 8.74 3.68
N LEU A 206 12.88 7.92 3.36
CA LEU A 206 12.47 6.78 4.18
C LEU A 206 12.79 5.41 3.58
N HIS A 207 12.84 5.30 2.26
CA HIS A 207 12.87 4.04 1.51
C HIS A 207 13.90 4.04 0.39
N ARG A 208 14.99 4.80 0.54
CA ARG A 208 16.05 4.93 -0.47
C ARG A 208 16.61 3.59 -0.96
N ASP A 209 16.78 2.65 -0.05
CA ASP A 209 17.40 1.36 -0.33
C ASP A 209 16.42 0.30 -0.86
N SER A 210 15.14 0.67 -1.05
CA SER A 210 14.12 -0.20 -1.64
C SER A 210 14.12 -0.13 -3.17
N LEU A 211 13.57 -1.14 -3.85
CA LEU A 211 13.42 -1.12 -5.31
C LEU A 211 12.59 0.08 -5.79
N LEU A 212 11.53 0.46 -5.06
CA LEU A 212 10.77 1.68 -5.31
C LEU A 212 11.67 2.92 -5.26
N GLY A 213 12.59 2.99 -4.30
CA GLY A 213 13.55 4.08 -4.19
C GLY A 213 14.42 4.20 -5.44
N PHE A 214 15.01 3.10 -5.88
CA PHE A 214 15.81 3.10 -7.11
C PHE A 214 14.99 3.46 -8.34
N LEU A 215 13.75 2.97 -8.46
CA LEU A 215 12.90 3.25 -9.64
C LEU A 215 12.48 4.71 -9.75
N VAL A 216 12.23 5.40 -8.64
CA VAL A 216 11.86 6.83 -8.69
C VAL A 216 13.05 7.75 -8.88
N ASP A 217 14.29 7.27 -8.68
CA ASP A 217 15.53 8.01 -8.90
C ASP A 217 16.02 7.95 -10.36
N VAL A 218 15.45 7.06 -11.17
CA VAL A 218 15.74 6.97 -12.62
C VAL A 218 15.02 8.10 -13.37
N ASP A 219 15.73 8.69 -14.32
CA ASP A 219 15.16 9.71 -15.21
C ASP A 219 13.99 9.15 -16.02
N ALA A 220 12.91 9.93 -16.14
CA ALA A 220 11.68 9.48 -16.82
C ALA A 220 11.90 9.08 -18.29
N ASP A 221 12.93 9.64 -18.94
CA ASP A 221 13.29 9.34 -20.33
C ASP A 221 14.01 7.99 -20.50
N GLU A 222 14.50 7.41 -19.39
CA GLU A 222 15.16 6.09 -19.34
C GLU A 222 14.20 4.98 -18.86
N TYR A 223 12.91 5.30 -18.68
CA TYR A 223 11.92 4.33 -18.24
C TYR A 223 11.72 3.23 -19.29
N VAL A 224 11.90 1.98 -18.87
CA VAL A 224 11.67 0.79 -19.69
C VAL A 224 10.54 -0.02 -19.08
N ASP A 225 9.57 -0.40 -19.91
CA ASP A 225 8.52 -1.32 -19.48
C ASP A 225 9.05 -2.75 -19.43
N ALA A 226 8.68 -3.50 -18.40
CA ALA A 226 9.11 -4.87 -18.20
C ALA A 226 7.95 -5.70 -17.63
N ASP A 227 7.66 -6.84 -18.25
CA ASP A 227 6.58 -7.75 -17.82
C ASP A 227 6.76 -8.21 -16.36
N CYS A 228 8.00 -8.34 -15.92
CA CYS A 228 8.37 -8.70 -14.55
C CYS A 228 9.50 -7.80 -14.07
N PHE A 229 9.43 -7.35 -12.81
CA PHE A 229 10.41 -6.41 -12.26
C PHE A 229 11.84 -6.98 -12.20
N TRP A 230 12.01 -8.31 -12.14
CA TRP A 230 13.31 -8.96 -12.21
C TRP A 230 13.95 -8.95 -13.61
N ASN A 231 13.19 -8.61 -14.66
CA ASN A 231 13.69 -8.43 -16.02
C ASN A 231 14.01 -6.95 -16.33
N HIS A 232 13.74 -6.03 -15.40
CA HIS A 232 13.98 -4.61 -15.63
C HIS A 232 15.49 -4.30 -15.66
N PRO A 233 16.01 -3.49 -16.61
CA PRO A 233 17.44 -3.22 -16.74
C PRO A 233 18.10 -2.67 -15.46
N ILE A 234 17.33 -1.92 -14.65
CA ILE A 234 17.80 -1.39 -13.35
C ILE A 234 18.34 -2.46 -12.42
N VAL A 235 17.88 -3.71 -12.54
CA VAL A 235 18.28 -4.81 -11.64
C VAL A 235 19.80 -4.99 -11.65
N GLU A 236 20.46 -4.79 -12.79
CA GLU A 236 21.91 -4.91 -12.91
C GLU A 236 22.66 -3.84 -12.09
N SER A 237 22.10 -2.63 -12.00
CA SER A 237 22.70 -1.52 -11.24
C SER A 237 22.38 -1.55 -9.74
N LEU A 238 21.47 -2.41 -9.28
CA LEU A 238 21.10 -2.49 -7.86
C LEU A 238 22.23 -3.04 -6.98
N PRO A 239 22.26 -2.71 -5.68
CA PRO A 239 23.16 -3.34 -4.72
C PRO A 239 23.02 -4.87 -4.72
N ALA A 240 24.13 -5.59 -4.49
CA ALA A 240 24.17 -7.05 -4.54
C ALA A 240 23.13 -7.72 -3.63
N ARG A 241 22.88 -7.12 -2.45
CA ARG A 241 21.84 -7.57 -1.53
C ARG A 241 20.45 -7.57 -2.18
N LEU A 242 20.06 -6.45 -2.78
CA LEU A 242 18.73 -6.29 -3.38
C LEU A 242 18.58 -7.20 -4.60
N ARG A 243 19.64 -7.39 -5.39
CA ARG A 243 19.64 -8.39 -6.48
C ARG A 243 19.38 -9.81 -5.98
N ASN A 244 20.04 -10.22 -4.88
CA ASN A 244 19.81 -11.54 -4.29
C ASN A 244 18.36 -11.70 -3.81
N GLU A 245 17.81 -10.68 -3.14
CA GLU A 245 16.41 -10.66 -2.70
C GLU A 245 15.44 -10.75 -3.89
N ILE A 246 15.73 -10.08 -5.01
CA ILE A 246 14.96 -10.19 -6.27
C ILE A 246 15.04 -11.61 -6.84
N THR A 247 16.22 -12.24 -6.83
CA THR A 247 16.38 -13.64 -7.26
C THR A 247 15.52 -14.58 -6.41
N HIS A 248 15.48 -14.39 -5.09
CA HIS A 248 14.59 -15.17 -4.21
C HIS A 248 13.12 -14.97 -4.57
N ALA A 249 12.70 -13.74 -4.85
CA ALA A 249 11.33 -13.43 -5.25
C ALA A 249 10.94 -14.06 -6.59
N ARG A 250 11.85 -14.02 -7.57
CA ARG A 250 11.68 -14.67 -8.88
C ARG A 250 11.52 -16.18 -8.72
N ASN A 251 12.45 -16.83 -8.03
CA ASN A 251 12.43 -18.28 -7.86
C ASN A 251 11.17 -18.75 -7.12
N PHE A 252 10.74 -18.00 -6.10
CA PHE A 252 9.47 -18.24 -5.43
C PHE A 252 8.28 -18.09 -6.38
N ALA A 253 8.21 -17.01 -7.15
CA ALA A 253 7.12 -16.75 -8.08
C ALA A 253 7.00 -17.82 -9.18
N GLU A 254 8.12 -18.20 -9.80
CA GLU A 254 8.16 -19.24 -10.83
C GLU A 254 7.72 -20.61 -10.28
N THR A 255 8.19 -20.96 -9.08
CA THR A 255 7.83 -22.23 -8.43
C THR A 255 6.34 -22.28 -8.09
N ILE A 256 5.78 -21.19 -7.55
CA ILE A 256 4.39 -21.18 -7.09
C ILE A 256 3.37 -21.00 -8.22
N HIS A 257 3.80 -20.46 -9.37
CA HIS A 257 2.93 -20.26 -10.52
C HIS A 257 2.29 -21.57 -11.01
N GLY A 258 3.03 -22.69 -10.98
CA GLY A 258 2.50 -24.00 -11.35
C GLY A 258 1.34 -24.47 -10.45
N ALA A 259 1.37 -24.14 -9.16
CA ALA A 259 0.28 -24.46 -8.25
C ALA A 259 -1.01 -23.69 -8.62
N ALA A 260 -0.89 -22.43 -9.03
CA ALA A 260 -2.02 -21.63 -9.50
C ALA A 260 -2.59 -22.16 -10.83
N LEU A 261 -1.73 -22.56 -11.77
CA LEU A 261 -2.14 -23.17 -13.04
C LEU A 261 -2.89 -24.49 -12.81
N LEU A 262 -2.36 -25.36 -11.93
CA LEU A 262 -3.00 -26.63 -11.59
C LEU A 262 -4.36 -26.42 -10.94
N TYR A 263 -4.47 -25.47 -9.99
CA TYR A 263 -5.73 -25.13 -9.37
C TYR A 263 -6.77 -24.66 -10.40
N ASN A 264 -6.38 -23.75 -11.29
CA ASN A 264 -7.28 -23.23 -12.32
C ASN A 264 -7.68 -24.31 -13.33
N LEU A 265 -6.79 -25.25 -13.65
CA LEU A 265 -7.12 -26.42 -14.46
C LEU A 265 -8.18 -27.29 -13.76
N MET A 266 -7.96 -27.66 -12.50
CA MET A 266 -8.91 -28.47 -11.73
C MET A 266 -10.28 -27.80 -11.61
N LEU A 267 -10.30 -26.47 -11.44
CA LEU A 267 -11.52 -25.69 -11.42
C LEU A 267 -12.23 -25.69 -12.79
N SER A 268 -11.47 -25.56 -13.87
CA SER A 268 -12.01 -25.58 -15.23
C SER A 268 -12.58 -26.96 -15.59
N GLU A 269 -11.92 -28.04 -15.15
CA GLU A 269 -12.41 -29.41 -15.27
C GLU A 269 -13.71 -29.61 -14.48
N ALA A 270 -13.79 -29.10 -13.24
CA ALA A 270 -15.00 -29.16 -12.43
C ALA A 270 -16.17 -28.33 -13.01
N CYS A 271 -15.87 -27.26 -13.74
CA CYS A 271 -16.85 -26.43 -14.44
C CYS A 271 -17.17 -26.92 -15.87
N GLU A 272 -16.55 -28.01 -16.33
CA GLU A 272 -16.73 -28.59 -17.67
C GLU A 272 -16.49 -27.59 -18.81
N ASN A 273 -15.55 -26.65 -18.64
CA ASN A 273 -15.23 -25.65 -19.68
C ASN A 273 -14.03 -26.10 -20.51
N GLU A 274 -14.30 -26.73 -21.66
CA GLU A 274 -13.27 -27.31 -22.55
C GLU A 274 -12.21 -26.29 -23.01
N GLU A 275 -12.60 -25.05 -23.32
CA GLU A 275 -11.67 -24.00 -23.77
C GLU A 275 -10.64 -23.65 -22.68
N LEU A 276 -11.11 -23.51 -21.43
CA LEU A 276 -10.22 -23.22 -20.30
C LEU A 276 -9.36 -24.42 -19.93
N ILE A 277 -9.89 -25.64 -20.05
CA ILE A 277 -9.12 -26.87 -19.79
C ILE A 277 -7.93 -26.94 -20.76
N ASP A 278 -8.16 -26.76 -22.06
CA ASP A 278 -7.09 -26.79 -23.06
C ASP A 278 -6.08 -25.67 -22.84
N HIS A 279 -6.55 -24.46 -22.53
CA HIS A 279 -5.68 -23.33 -22.18
C HIS A 279 -4.75 -23.64 -21.00
N TYR A 280 -5.31 -24.10 -19.87
CA TYR A 280 -4.51 -24.37 -18.67
C TYR A 280 -3.62 -25.60 -18.81
N ARG A 281 -3.99 -26.60 -19.61
CA ARG A 281 -3.10 -27.72 -19.96
C ARG A 281 -1.89 -27.26 -20.74
N SER A 282 -2.08 -26.42 -21.75
CA SER A 282 -0.98 -25.82 -22.51
C SER A 282 -0.09 -24.98 -21.60
N ALA A 283 -0.68 -24.10 -20.79
CA ALA A 283 0.07 -23.24 -19.88
C ALA A 283 0.88 -24.04 -18.82
N LEU A 284 0.33 -25.15 -18.33
CA LEU A 284 1.02 -26.03 -17.37
C LEU A 284 2.18 -26.79 -18.03
N ALA A 285 2.04 -27.21 -19.29
CA ALA A 285 3.13 -27.80 -20.06
C ALA A 285 4.27 -26.78 -20.28
N ASP A 286 3.93 -25.57 -20.73
CA ASP A 286 4.91 -24.49 -20.90
C ASP A 286 5.63 -24.14 -19.59
N TRP A 287 4.89 -24.14 -18.48
CA TRP A 287 5.46 -23.93 -17.15
C TRP A 287 6.42 -25.06 -16.76
N SER A 288 6.04 -26.32 -17.01
CA SER A 288 6.90 -27.49 -16.74
C SER A 288 8.22 -27.40 -17.52
N ASP A 289 8.16 -27.03 -18.80
CA ASP A 289 9.36 -26.87 -19.63
C ASP A 289 10.26 -25.73 -19.13
N ARG A 290 9.67 -24.59 -18.73
CA ARG A 290 10.40 -23.49 -18.10
C ARG A 290 11.08 -23.93 -16.79
N ILE A 291 10.36 -24.59 -15.89
CA ILE A 291 10.93 -25.08 -14.63
C ILE A 291 12.02 -26.12 -14.86
N HIS A 292 11.87 -26.97 -15.87
CA HIS A 292 12.91 -27.94 -16.24
C HIS A 292 14.20 -27.23 -16.67
N SER A 293 14.10 -26.15 -17.44
CA SER A 293 15.27 -25.33 -17.81
C SER A 293 15.95 -24.66 -16.62
N LEU A 294 15.18 -24.28 -15.59
CA LEU A 294 15.66 -23.64 -14.37
C LEU A 294 16.01 -24.63 -13.25
N TRP A 295 15.88 -25.94 -13.48
CA TRP A 295 15.92 -26.94 -12.42
C TRP A 295 17.23 -26.93 -11.61
N ASN A 296 18.36 -26.75 -12.29
CA ASN A 296 19.67 -26.68 -11.64
C ASN A 296 19.80 -25.44 -10.75
N GLU A 297 19.32 -24.29 -11.22
CA GLU A 297 19.31 -23.03 -10.47
C GLU A 297 18.41 -23.15 -9.23
N LEU A 298 17.21 -23.69 -9.39
CA LEU A 298 16.26 -23.90 -8.30
C LEU A 298 16.80 -24.90 -7.27
N THR A 299 17.50 -25.95 -7.70
CA THR A 299 18.10 -26.93 -6.79
C THR A 299 19.23 -26.31 -5.96
N GLN A 300 20.06 -25.47 -6.57
CA GLN A 300 21.11 -24.74 -5.86
C GLN A 300 20.52 -23.71 -4.89
N TRP A 301 19.52 -22.95 -5.33
CA TRP A 301 18.78 -22.01 -4.48
C TRP A 301 18.15 -22.73 -3.27
N HIS A 302 17.54 -23.89 -3.51
CA HIS A 302 16.99 -24.73 -2.45
C HIS A 302 18.05 -25.31 -1.52
N ALA A 303 19.29 -25.55 -1.98
CA ALA A 303 20.38 -26.00 -1.12
C ALA A 303 20.86 -24.86 -0.19
N ASP A 304 20.79 -23.62 -0.65
CA ASP A 304 21.15 -22.42 0.11
C ASP A 304 19.95 -21.78 0.82
N ARG A 305 19.17 -22.59 1.56
CA ARG A 305 18.00 -22.07 2.29
C ARG A 305 18.37 -21.03 3.36
N ALA A 306 19.59 -21.09 3.87
CA ALA A 306 20.07 -20.17 4.91
C ALA A 306 20.19 -18.73 4.37
N SER A 307 20.47 -18.55 3.08
CA SER A 307 20.50 -17.21 2.47
C SER A 307 19.13 -16.53 2.39
N PHE A 308 18.04 -17.30 2.42
CA PHE A 308 16.67 -16.80 2.28
C PHE A 308 16.10 -16.23 3.58
N TRP A 309 16.59 -16.68 4.75
CA TRP A 309 16.08 -16.33 6.08
C TRP A 309 17.02 -15.38 6.83
#